data_AF-A0A1V1UIA3-F1
#
_entry.id   AF-A0A1V1UIA3-F1
#
_cell.length_a   1.000
_cell.length_b   1.000
_cell.length_c   1.000
_cell.angle_alpha   90.00
_cell.angle_beta   90.00
_cell.angle_gamma   90.00
#
_symmetry.space_group_name_H-M   'P 1'
#
loop_
_entity.id
_entity.type
_entity.pdbx_description
1 polymer ?
#
loop_
_entity_poly.entity_id
_entity_poly.type
_entity_poly.pdbx_seq_one_letter_code
_entity_poly.pdbx_strand_id
1 'polypeptide(L)'
;MVAATKRKTSLTLDVEALEGAKELGINVSAVAETALIKAVAETRRNKWLTENAGAFAAQSDWHERHGHPLADIITAPGGSSWTT
;
A
#
# COMPACT_ATOMS: atom_id res chain seq x y z
N MET A 1 4.23 5.06 -22.05
CA MET A 1 3.54 4.23 -21.04
C MET A 1 3.50 2.80 -21.55
N VAL A 2 4.20 1.89 -20.89
CA VAL A 2 4.22 0.47 -21.33
C VAL A 2 2.87 -0.13 -20.94
N ALA A 3 2.10 -0.59 -21.92
CA ALA A 3 0.85 -1.31 -21.65
C ALA A 3 1.20 -2.58 -20.84
N ALA A 4 0.56 -2.74 -19.68
CA ALA A 4 0.78 -3.91 -18.86
C ALA A 4 0.32 -5.16 -19.62
N THR A 5 1.22 -6.14 -19.78
CA THR A 5 0.90 -7.42 -20.42
C THR A 5 -0.11 -8.18 -19.57
N LYS A 6 -1.37 -8.18 -19.98
CA LYS A 6 -2.43 -8.95 -19.30
C LYS A 6 -2.33 -10.42 -19.72
N ARG A 7 -2.35 -11.32 -18.74
CA ARG A 7 -2.45 -12.77 -18.97
C ARG A 7 -3.89 -13.19 -18.72
N LYS A 8 -4.49 -13.93 -19.66
CA LYS A 8 -5.80 -14.55 -19.44
C LYS A 8 -5.66 -15.65 -18.37
N THR A 9 -6.47 -15.57 -17.34
CA THR A 9 -6.52 -16.53 -16.24
C THR A 9 -7.97 -16.93 -16.00
N SER A 10 -8.22 -18.23 -15.85
CA SER A 10 -9.53 -18.76 -15.45
C SER A 10 -9.60 -18.86 -13.93
N LEU A 11 -10.70 -18.39 -13.34
CA LEU A 11 -10.98 -18.46 -11.92
C LEU A 11 -12.42 -18.95 -11.71
N THR A 12 -12.64 -19.68 -10.63
CA THR A 12 -13.97 -20.15 -10.22
C THR A 12 -14.52 -19.14 -9.20
N LEU A 13 -15.70 -18.60 -9.49
CA LEU A 13 -16.42 -17.66 -8.62
C LEU A 13 -17.83 -18.19 -8.35
N ASP A 14 -18.47 -17.60 -7.36
CA ASP A 14 -19.86 -17.89 -7.03
C ASP A 14 -20.79 -17.58 -8.22
N VAL A 15 -21.76 -18.48 -8.47
CA VAL A 15 -22.64 -18.41 -9.63
C VAL A 15 -23.66 -17.27 -9.47
N GLU A 16 -24.20 -17.05 -8.27
CA GLU A 16 -25.16 -15.97 -8.02
C GLU A 16 -24.49 -14.61 -8.19
N ALA A 17 -23.24 -14.47 -7.74
CA ALA A 17 -22.45 -13.27 -7.94
C ALA A 17 -22.15 -13.00 -9.43
N LEU A 18 -21.90 -14.04 -10.24
CA LEU A 18 -21.66 -13.89 -11.67
C LEU A 18 -22.92 -13.50 -12.45
N GLU A 19 -24.05 -14.13 -12.17
CA GLU A 19 -25.33 -13.78 -12.79
C GLU A 19 -25.76 -12.37 -12.36
N GLY A 20 -25.67 -12.03 -11.07
CA GLY A 20 -25.95 -10.68 -10.59
C GLY A 20 -25.04 -9.62 -11.23
N ALA A 21 -23.74 -9.92 -11.41
CA ALA A 21 -22.83 -9.01 -12.11
C ALA A 21 -23.24 -8.83 -13.58
N LYS A 22 -23.68 -9.89 -14.25
CA LYS A 22 -24.13 -9.85 -15.64
C LYS A 22 -25.42 -9.04 -15.80
N GLU A 23 -26.39 -9.23 -14.90
CA GLU A 23 -27.64 -8.45 -14.87
C GLU A 23 -27.40 -6.95 -14.67
N LEU A 24 -26.40 -6.62 -13.84
CA LEU A 24 -26.03 -5.24 -13.53
C LEU A 24 -25.00 -4.64 -14.51
N GLY A 25 -24.56 -5.39 -15.53
CA GLY A 25 -23.56 -4.93 -16.50
C GLY A 25 -22.16 -4.69 -15.91
N ILE A 26 -21.84 -5.33 -14.79
CA ILE A 26 -20.55 -5.21 -14.09
C ILE A 26 -19.47 -5.99 -14.85
N ASN A 27 -18.35 -5.33 -15.12
CA ASN A 27 -17.17 -5.97 -15.70
C ASN A 27 -16.39 -6.74 -14.62
N VAL A 28 -16.73 -8.02 -14.44
CA VAL A 28 -16.10 -8.92 -13.45
C VAL A 28 -14.56 -8.94 -13.58
N SER A 29 -14.03 -8.91 -14.79
CA SER A 29 -12.57 -8.93 -15.04
C SER A 29 -11.89 -7.67 -14.49
N ALA A 30 -12.48 -6.49 -14.70
CA ALA A 30 -11.95 -5.23 -14.20
C ALA A 30 -12.02 -5.13 -12.66
N VAL A 31 -13.10 -5.64 -12.07
CA VAL A 31 -13.26 -5.71 -10.62
C VAL A 31 -12.23 -6.67 -10.01
N ALA A 32 -12.08 -7.86 -10.58
CA ALA A 32 -11.11 -8.84 -10.13
C ALA A 32 -9.67 -8.33 -10.26
N GLU A 33 -9.33 -7.64 -11.36
CA GLU A 33 -8.01 -7.01 -11.56
C GLU A 33 -7.73 -5.97 -10.47
N THR A 34 -8.68 -5.07 -10.21
CA THR A 34 -8.54 -4.02 -9.19
C THR A 34 -8.39 -4.62 -7.79
N ALA A 35 -9.23 -5.60 -7.44
CA ALA A 35 -9.17 -6.28 -6.15
C ALA A 35 -7.83 -7.02 -5.96
N LEU A 36 -7.35 -7.71 -7.00
CA LEU A 36 -6.08 -8.43 -6.97
C LEU A 36 -4.88 -7.48 -6.80
N ILE A 37 -4.85 -6.38 -7.56
CA ILE A 37 -3.78 -5.37 -7.44
C ILE A 37 -3.73 -4.82 -6.02
N LYS A 38 -4.90 -4.47 -5.46
CA LYS A 38 -5.01 -3.97 -4.09
C LYS A 38 -4.50 -4.99 -3.06
N ALA A 39 -4.99 -6.23 -3.13
CA ALA A 39 -4.58 -7.29 -2.21
C ALA A 39 -3.08 -7.58 -2.27
N VAL A 40 -2.49 -7.59 -3.47
CA VAL A 40 -1.03 -7.76 -3.65
C VAL A 40 -0.26 -6.60 -3.04
N ALA A 41 -0.68 -5.36 -3.27
CA ALA A 41 -0.03 -4.18 -2.72
C ALA A 41 -0.07 -4.16 -1.18
N GLU A 42 -1.23 -4.46 -0.60
CA GLU A 42 -1.42 -4.56 0.86
C GLU A 42 -0.54 -5.66 1.46
N THR A 43 -0.52 -6.84 0.85
CA THR A 43 0.30 -7.96 1.32
C THR A 43 1.79 -7.63 1.27
N ARG A 44 2.24 -6.99 0.18
CA ARG A 44 3.64 -6.53 0.05
C ARG A 44 3.99 -5.50 1.10
N ARG A 45 3.11 -4.52 1.33
CA ARG A 45 3.29 -3.50 2.38
C ARG A 45 3.42 -4.15 3.75
N ASN A 46 2.52 -5.07 4.09
CA ASN A 46 2.54 -5.75 5.38
C ASN A 46 3.82 -6.57 5.56
N LYS A 47 4.23 -7.30 4.52
CA LYS A 47 5.49 -8.04 4.53
C LYS A 47 6.68 -7.12 4.78
N TRP A 48 6.75 -6.00 4.06
CA TRP A 48 7.81 -5.01 4.23
C TRP A 48 7.82 -4.42 5.65
N LEU A 49 6.66 -4.06 6.20
CA LEU A 49 6.56 -3.55 7.57
C LEU A 49 7.08 -4.57 8.59
N THR A 50 6.71 -5.85 8.45
CA THR A 50 7.21 -6.92 9.32
C THR A 50 8.73 -7.09 9.19
N GLU A 51 9.26 -7.10 7.98
CA GLU A 51 10.70 -7.21 7.73
C GLU A 51 11.50 -6.03 8.30
N ASN A 52 10.91 -4.82 8.29
CA ASN A 52 11.57 -3.60 8.74
C ASN A 52 11.23 -3.21 10.19
N ALA A 53 10.37 -3.98 10.87
CA ALA A 53 9.95 -3.70 12.24
C ALA A 53 11.14 -3.57 13.20
N GLY A 54 12.17 -4.42 13.04
CA GLY A 54 13.40 -4.35 13.82
C GLY A 54 14.21 -3.07 13.57
N ALA A 55 14.27 -2.60 12.32
CA ALA A 55 14.95 -1.36 11.97
C ALA A 55 14.25 -0.14 12.57
N PHE A 56 12.91 -0.11 12.55
CA PHE A 56 12.13 0.96 13.19
C PHE A 56 12.26 0.94 14.71
N ALA A 57 12.28 -0.25 15.32
CA ALA A 57 12.52 -0.38 16.76
C ALA A 57 13.92 0.13 17.15
N ALA A 58 14.96 -0.26 16.41
CA ALA A 58 16.32 0.21 16.62
C ALA A 58 16.46 1.72 16.43
N GLN A 59 15.78 2.29 15.42
CA GLN A 59 15.77 3.73 15.19
C GLN A 59 15.05 4.48 16.33
N SER A 60 13.93 3.94 16.82
CA SER A 60 13.19 4.53 17.94
C SER A 60 14.01 4.54 19.22
N ASP A 61 14.64 3.42 19.57
CA ASP A 61 15.56 3.32 20.72
C ASP A 61 16.77 4.27 20.57
N TRP A 62 17.29 4.44 19.36
CA TRP A 62 18.36 5.40 19.11
C TRP A 62 17.90 6.84 19.33
N HIS A 63 16.70 7.22 18.85
CA HIS A 63 16.13 8.55 19.06
C HIS A 63 15.84 8.84 20.54
N GLU A 64 15.38 7.85 21.31
CA GLU A 64 15.16 8.02 22.76
C GLU A 64 16.47 8.31 23.50
N ARG A 65 17.57 7.69 23.07
CA ARG A 65 18.88 7.86 23.71
C ARG A 65 19.63 9.12 23.29
N HIS A 66 19.47 9.56 22.04
CA HIS A 66 20.29 10.63 21.44
C HIS A 66 19.49 11.90 21.11
N GLY A 67 18.17 11.87 21.26
CA GLY A 67 17.29 12.91 20.76
C GLY A 67 17.10 12.84 19.24
N HIS A 68 16.21 13.67 18.72
CA HIS A 68 15.97 13.74 17.28
C HIS A 68 17.11 14.50 16.58
N PRO A 69 17.79 13.92 15.59
CA PRO A 69 19.02 14.49 15.02
C PRO A 69 18.78 15.82 14.26
N LEU A 70 17.53 16.08 13.88
CA LEU A 70 17.11 17.33 13.22
C LEU A 70 16.30 18.26 14.13
N ALA A 71 16.25 18.02 15.45
CA ALA A 71 15.42 18.81 16.37
C ALA A 71 15.65 20.34 16.23
N ASP A 72 16.91 20.76 16.15
CA ASP A 72 17.28 22.18 16.04
C ASP A 72 16.82 22.80 14.71
N ILE A 73 16.85 22.04 13.63
CA ILE A 73 16.41 22.52 12.31
C ILE A 73 14.89 22.59 12.23
N ILE A 74 14.19 21.60 12.80
CA ILE A 74 12.72 21.55 12.82
C ILE A 74 12.16 22.71 13.66
N THR A 75 12.83 23.07 14.75
CA THR A 75 12.42 24.17 15.63
C THR A 75 12.93 25.54 15.17
N ALA A 76 13.76 25.61 14.13
CA ALA A 76 14.24 26.85 13.56
C ALA A 76 13.10 27.64 12.88
N PRO A 77 13.19 28.98 12.77
CA PRO A 77 12.14 29.82 12.19
C PRO A 77 11.71 29.43 10.77
N GLY A 78 12.61 28.80 10.00
CA GLY A 78 12.35 28.27 8.66
C GLY A 78 11.59 26.93 8.62
N GLY A 79 11.53 26.17 9.72
CA GLY A 79 10.85 24.86 9.77
C GLY A 79 9.35 24.96 9.47
N SER A 80 8.73 26.08 9.85
CA SER A 80 7.34 26.42 9.53
C SER A 80 7.04 26.54 8.03
N SER A 81 8.06 26.69 7.18
CA SER A 81 7.88 26.79 5.72
C SER A 81 7.79 25.43 5.00
N TRP A 82 8.07 24.32 5.70
CA TRP A 82 8.07 22.97 5.12
C TRP A 82 6.81 22.16 5.42
N THR A 83 5.88 22.73 6.20
CA THR A 83 4.63 22.10 6.63
C THR A 83 3.40 22.54 5.82
N THR A 84 3.60 23.28 4.72
CA THR A 84 2.56 23.66 3.75
C THR A 84 2.32 22.55 2.73
#